data_AF-A0A413HCA8-F1
#
_entry.id   AF-A0A413HCA8-F1
#
_cell.length_a   1.000
_cell.length_b   1.000
_cell.length_c   1.000
_cell.angle_alpha   90.00
_cell.angle_beta   90.00
_cell.angle_gamma   90.00
#
_symmetry.space_group_name_H-M   'P 1'
#
loop_
_entity.id
_entity.type
_entity.pdbx_description
1 polymer ?
#
loop_
_entity_poly.entity_id
_entity_poly.type
_entity_poly.pdbx_seq_one_letter_code
_entity_poly.pdbx_strand_id
1 'polypeptide(L)'
;MVSDNDVPSGSGGINGERYTYGQLRHHPIIPELLRKISNARLLRYAEECNTRNSQEGFRMFKVEGEYCFWGLRIGPVVKTPSVSEMKQILLRNPQTAQAVKEHRVTATMIRTVTYDLLREEVGRCCGISKEAAGLAIGNQLDCAPHEDISGYIFMVPNWAHKWFRHDGYVSQMLKELSSKF
;
A
#
# COMPACT_ATOMS: atom_id res chain seq x y z
N MET A 1 18.71 -12.49 1.90
CA MET A 1 17.90 -12.73 3.12
C MET A 1 18.09 -11.51 4.00
N VAL A 2 17.02 -10.92 4.52
CA VAL A 2 17.11 -9.74 5.41
C VAL A 2 17.48 -10.24 6.81
N SER A 3 18.50 -9.65 7.42
CA SER A 3 18.93 -9.97 8.78
C SER A 3 18.04 -9.25 9.81
N ASP A 4 17.76 -9.88 10.94
CA ASP A 4 17.04 -9.23 12.05
C ASP A 4 17.79 -8.01 12.62
N ASN A 5 19.10 -7.90 12.35
CA ASN A 5 19.93 -6.75 12.73
C ASN A 5 19.94 -5.64 11.67
N ASP A 6 19.38 -5.87 10.48
CA ASP A 6 19.34 -4.85 9.44
C ASP A 6 18.43 -3.70 9.86
N VAL A 7 18.90 -2.47 9.73
CA VAL A 7 18.06 -1.28 9.94
C VAL A 7 17.53 -0.83 8.58
N PRO A 8 16.21 -0.94 8.31
CA PRO A 8 15.65 -0.39 7.08
C PRO A 8 15.90 1.11 7.02
N SER A 9 16.26 1.59 5.84
CA SER A 9 16.42 3.02 5.54
C SER A 9 15.78 3.33 4.18
N GLY A 10 14.90 4.33 4.13
CA GLY A 10 14.11 4.66 2.94
C GLY A 10 14.20 6.12 2.53
N SER A 11 13.68 6.42 1.34
CA SER A 11 13.63 7.76 0.74
C SER A 11 12.56 8.61 1.44
N GLY A 12 12.91 9.27 2.55
CA GLY A 12 12.00 10.20 3.24
C GLY A 12 12.11 10.30 4.76
N GLY A 13 13.08 9.64 5.40
CA GLY A 13 13.24 9.70 6.86
C GLY A 13 12.51 8.62 7.65
N ILE A 14 12.04 7.56 6.97
CA ILE A 14 11.43 6.37 7.58
C ILE A 14 12.39 5.76 8.59
N ASN A 15 11.88 5.39 9.77
CA ASN A 15 12.62 4.74 10.84
C ASN A 15 13.83 5.55 11.35
N GLY A 16 13.63 6.85 11.59
CA GLY A 16 14.65 7.72 12.21
C GLY A 16 15.08 7.24 13.60
N GLU A 17 14.21 6.45 14.25
CA GLU A 17 14.42 5.77 15.53
C GLU A 17 15.37 4.56 15.42
N ARG A 18 15.71 4.12 14.19
CA ARG A 18 16.65 3.04 13.89
C ARG A 18 16.23 1.67 14.43
N TYR A 19 14.93 1.38 14.48
CA TYR A 19 14.45 0.03 14.75
C TYR A 19 15.02 -0.95 13.73
N THR A 20 15.43 -2.13 14.19
CA THR A 20 15.90 -3.19 13.29
C THR A 20 14.73 -3.89 12.62
N TYR A 21 14.99 -4.61 11.54
CA TYR A 21 14.03 -5.49 10.89
C TYR A 21 13.46 -6.51 11.89
N GLY A 22 14.29 -7.07 12.76
CA GLY A 22 13.87 -7.98 13.82
C GLY A 22 12.85 -7.35 14.78
N GLN A 23 12.98 -6.06 15.07
CA GLN A 23 11.98 -5.34 15.87
C GLN A 23 10.72 -5.06 15.04
N LEU A 24 10.88 -4.52 13.84
CA LEU A 24 9.77 -4.08 12.99
C LEU A 24 8.91 -5.24 12.50
N ARG A 25 9.48 -6.42 12.25
CA ARG A 25 8.69 -7.58 11.87
C ARG A 25 7.78 -8.03 13.01
N HIS A 26 8.13 -7.84 14.28
CA HIS A 26 7.27 -8.16 15.43
C HIS A 26 6.36 -6.99 15.85
N HIS A 27 6.77 -5.77 15.54
CA HIS A 27 6.03 -4.55 15.86
C HIS A 27 6.03 -3.58 14.66
N PRO A 28 5.26 -3.87 13.59
CA PRO A 28 5.32 -3.13 12.33
C PRO A 28 5.06 -1.63 12.41
N ILE A 29 4.20 -1.19 13.33
CA ILE A 29 3.93 0.22 13.61
C ILE A 29 4.55 0.57 14.96
N ILE A 30 5.58 1.40 14.94
CA ILE A 30 6.38 1.73 16.12
C ILE A 30 5.58 2.55 17.16
N PRO A 31 5.92 2.45 18.45
CA PRO A 31 5.26 3.20 19.52
C PRO A 31 5.21 4.72 19.31
N GLU A 32 6.21 5.30 18.65
CA GLU A 32 6.27 6.72 18.31
C GLU A 32 5.15 7.13 17.35
N LEU A 33 4.77 6.26 16.42
CA LEU A 33 3.67 6.49 15.49
C LEU A 33 2.33 6.28 16.19
N LEU A 34 2.18 5.19 16.96
CA LEU A 34 0.94 4.90 17.72
C LEU A 34 0.52 6.10 18.59
N ARG A 35 1.48 6.73 19.28
CA ARG A 35 1.22 7.91 20.13
C ARG A 35 0.74 9.15 19.36
N LYS A 36 0.98 9.23 18.05
CA LYS A 36 0.59 10.36 17.19
C LYS A 36 -0.77 10.15 16.53
N ILE A 37 -1.31 8.93 16.54
CA ILE A 37 -2.60 8.63 15.89
C ILE A 37 -3.74 9.13 16.76
N SER A 38 -4.47 10.14 16.28
CA SER A 38 -5.63 10.70 16.98
C SER A 38 -6.96 10.04 16.62
N ASN A 39 -7.04 9.42 15.44
CA ASN A 39 -8.25 8.75 14.98
C ASN A 39 -8.32 7.32 15.55
N ALA A 40 -9.35 7.03 16.34
CA ALA A 40 -9.51 5.73 17.02
C ALA A 40 -9.57 4.53 16.05
N ARG A 41 -10.13 4.71 14.85
CA ARG A 41 -10.20 3.63 13.84
C ARG A 41 -8.83 3.35 13.23
N LEU A 42 -8.06 4.40 12.92
CA LEU A 42 -6.68 4.25 12.45
C LEU A 42 -5.78 3.61 13.50
N LEU A 43 -5.93 4.01 14.76
CA LEU A 43 -5.16 3.43 15.87
C LEU A 43 -5.43 1.92 15.97
N ARG A 44 -6.71 1.55 15.95
CA ARG A 44 -7.12 0.14 15.94
C ARG A 44 -6.51 -0.64 14.78
N TYR A 45 -6.46 -0.07 13.57
CA TYR A 45 -5.82 -0.74 12.43
C TYR A 45 -4.33 -0.99 12.63
N ALA A 46 -3.61 -0.03 13.23
CA ALA A 46 -2.20 -0.19 13.57
C ALA A 46 -2.00 -1.26 14.66
N GLU A 47 -2.83 -1.24 15.70
CA GLU A 47 -2.81 -2.24 16.78
C GLU A 47 -3.14 -3.65 16.29
N GLU A 48 -4.10 -3.80 15.38
CA GLU A 48 -4.42 -5.08 14.74
C GLU A 48 -3.25 -5.63 13.92
N CYS A 49 -2.49 -4.76 13.24
CA CYS A 49 -1.28 -5.15 12.53
C CYS A 49 -0.18 -5.60 13.51
N ASN A 50 0.07 -4.84 14.58
CA ASN A 50 1.05 -5.21 15.61
C ASN A 50 0.68 -6.52 16.31
N THR A 51 -0.59 -6.67 16.69
CA THR A 51 -1.10 -7.89 17.34
C THR A 51 -0.85 -9.11 16.47
N ARG A 52 -1.19 -9.03 15.18
CA ARG A 52 -1.00 -10.12 14.20
C ARG A 52 0.44 -10.58 14.11
N ASN A 53 1.40 -9.67 14.26
CA ASN A 53 2.81 -9.96 14.06
C ASN A 53 3.60 -10.15 15.36
N SER A 54 2.98 -9.93 16.53
CA SER A 54 3.67 -9.92 17.83
C SER A 54 4.43 -11.22 18.16
N GLN A 55 3.82 -12.38 17.93
CA GLN A 55 4.37 -13.68 18.35
C GLN A 55 5.42 -14.22 17.37
N GLU A 56 5.06 -14.38 16.10
CA GLU A 56 5.93 -15.02 15.10
C GLU A 56 6.74 -14.05 14.24
N GLY A 57 6.41 -12.75 14.34
CA GLY A 57 6.88 -11.74 13.41
C GLY A 57 6.27 -11.91 12.03
N PHE A 58 6.28 -10.83 11.25
CA PHE A 58 6.02 -10.89 9.83
C PHE A 58 7.01 -11.86 9.19
N ARG A 59 6.45 -12.80 8.42
CA ARG A 59 7.20 -13.73 7.58
C ARG A 59 6.96 -13.36 6.14
N MET A 60 8.04 -13.04 5.45
CA MET A 60 7.99 -12.79 4.02
C MET A 60 7.85 -14.11 3.28
N PHE A 61 6.88 -14.20 2.38
CA PHE A 61 6.69 -15.33 1.48
C PHE A 61 6.33 -14.85 0.08
N LYS A 62 6.47 -15.74 -0.89
CA LYS A 62 6.10 -15.49 -2.27
C LYS A 62 4.79 -16.18 -2.63
N VAL A 63 3.94 -15.48 -3.37
CA VAL A 63 2.74 -16.01 -4.03
C VAL A 63 2.96 -15.83 -5.52
N GLU A 64 2.90 -16.93 -6.28
CA GLU A 64 3.11 -16.90 -7.74
C GLU A 64 4.44 -16.23 -8.17
N GLY A 65 5.48 -16.33 -7.35
CA GLY A 65 6.82 -15.75 -7.61
C GLY A 65 7.02 -14.34 -7.04
N GLU A 66 5.94 -13.66 -6.65
CA GLU A 66 5.92 -12.28 -6.15
C GLU A 66 5.83 -12.21 -4.63
N TYR A 67 6.47 -11.22 -4.02
CA TYR A 67 6.46 -11.04 -2.56
C TYR A 67 5.09 -10.58 -2.05
N CYS A 68 4.59 -11.23 -1.00
CA CYS A 68 3.28 -10.93 -0.42
C CYS A 68 3.41 -10.20 0.92
N PHE A 69 2.75 -9.03 1.02
CA PHE A 69 2.76 -8.18 2.20
C PHE A 69 1.53 -8.35 3.09
N TRP A 70 0.73 -9.41 2.87
CA TRP A 70 -0.54 -9.61 3.55
C TRP A 70 -0.43 -9.59 5.08
N GLY A 71 0.68 -10.10 5.64
CA GLY A 71 0.95 -10.06 7.08
C GLY A 71 1.12 -8.64 7.63
N LEU A 72 1.54 -7.69 6.80
CA LEU A 72 1.75 -6.28 7.17
C LEU A 72 0.57 -5.36 6.83
N ARG A 73 -0.53 -5.90 6.31
CA ARG A 73 -1.69 -5.09 5.92
C ARG A 73 -2.24 -4.28 7.10
N ILE A 74 -2.55 -3.02 6.84
CA ILE A 74 -3.20 -2.08 7.75
C ILE A 74 -4.44 -1.52 7.08
N GLY A 75 -5.52 -1.39 7.85
CA GLY A 75 -6.77 -0.77 7.40
C GLY A 75 -7.64 -1.63 6.47
N PRO A 76 -8.57 -0.98 5.76
CA PRO A 76 -9.49 -1.69 4.88
C PRO A 76 -8.74 -2.35 3.71
N VAL A 77 -9.27 -3.48 3.26
CA VAL A 77 -8.80 -4.20 2.08
C VAL A 77 -9.76 -3.91 0.94
N VAL A 78 -9.28 -3.20 -0.08
CA VAL A 78 -10.10 -2.73 -1.21
C VAL A 78 -9.83 -3.59 -2.42
N LYS A 79 -10.86 -4.03 -3.13
CA LYS A 79 -10.69 -4.79 -4.37
C LYS A 79 -10.14 -3.88 -5.46
N THR A 80 -9.09 -4.32 -6.16
CA THR A 80 -8.59 -3.62 -7.34
C THR A 80 -9.59 -3.73 -8.51
N PRO A 81 -9.72 -2.71 -9.37
CA PRO A 81 -10.50 -2.83 -10.60
C PRO A 81 -9.97 -3.93 -11.52
N SER A 82 -10.87 -4.65 -12.20
CA SER A 82 -10.52 -5.47 -13.37
C SER A 82 -9.99 -4.60 -14.52
N VAL A 83 -9.40 -5.21 -15.56
CA VAL A 83 -8.93 -4.51 -16.76
C VAL A 83 -10.05 -3.65 -17.38
N SER A 84 -11.25 -4.24 -17.52
CA SER A 84 -12.41 -3.54 -18.08
C SER A 84 -12.84 -2.37 -17.20
N GLU A 85 -12.91 -2.54 -15.88
CA GLU A 85 -13.28 -1.47 -14.94
C GLU A 85 -12.23 -0.35 -14.94
N MET A 86 -10.94 -0.69 -14.88
CA MET A 86 -9.84 0.28 -14.96
C MET A 86 -9.92 1.09 -16.26
N LYS A 87 -10.13 0.42 -17.40
CA LYS A 87 -10.32 1.08 -18.70
C LYS A 87 -11.49 2.07 -18.66
N GLN A 88 -12.62 1.69 -18.08
CA GLN A 88 -13.78 2.58 -17.96
C GLN A 88 -13.51 3.77 -17.04
N ILE A 89 -12.84 3.57 -15.90
CA ILE A 89 -12.45 4.66 -15.00
C ILE A 89 -11.54 5.66 -15.74
N LEU A 90 -10.52 5.17 -16.44
CA LEU A 90 -9.59 6.02 -17.18
C LEU A 90 -10.25 6.72 -18.39
N LEU A 91 -11.24 6.11 -19.04
CA LEU A 91 -12.00 6.74 -20.14
C LEU A 91 -12.94 7.84 -19.65
N ARG A 92 -13.47 7.75 -18.43
CA ARG A 92 -14.35 8.76 -17.83
C ARG A 92 -13.60 10.03 -17.42
N ASN A 93 -12.31 9.94 -17.15
CA ASN A 93 -11.47 11.09 -16.81
C ASN A 93 -10.88 11.71 -18.10
N PRO A 94 -11.22 12.97 -18.45
CA PRO A 94 -10.72 13.63 -19.66
C PRO A 94 -9.19 13.66 -19.78
N GLN A 95 -8.46 13.71 -18.66
CA GLN A 95 -7.00 13.77 -18.64
C GLN A 95 -6.34 12.43 -19.04
N THR A 96 -7.02 11.31 -18.78
CA THR A 96 -6.50 9.96 -19.07
C THR A 96 -7.18 9.31 -20.28
N ALA A 97 -8.35 9.80 -20.71
CA ALA A 97 -9.12 9.21 -21.79
C ALA A 97 -8.34 9.12 -23.10
N GLN A 98 -7.57 10.16 -23.44
CA GLN A 98 -6.75 10.16 -24.66
C GLN A 98 -5.62 9.12 -24.57
N ALA A 99 -5.01 8.96 -23.39
CA ALA A 99 -3.96 7.96 -23.19
C ALA A 99 -4.50 6.53 -23.35
N VAL A 100 -5.74 6.26 -22.93
CA VAL A 100 -6.39 4.96 -23.19
C VAL A 100 -6.61 4.74 -24.68
N LYS A 101 -7.13 5.73 -25.40
CA LYS A 101 -7.41 5.63 -26.85
C LYS A 101 -6.14 5.41 -27.68
N GLU A 102 -5.02 5.95 -27.22
CA GLU A 102 -3.73 5.83 -27.90
C GLU A 102 -2.83 4.71 -27.36
N HIS A 103 -3.32 3.89 -26.41
CA HIS A 103 -2.55 2.83 -25.76
C HIS A 103 -1.26 3.35 -25.07
N ARG A 104 -1.34 4.54 -24.47
CA ARG A 104 -0.26 5.23 -23.75
C ARG A 104 -0.55 5.37 -22.24
N VAL A 105 -1.28 4.42 -21.67
CA VAL A 105 -1.57 4.40 -20.22
C VAL A 105 -0.27 4.24 -19.45
N THR A 106 -0.09 5.02 -18.37
CA THR A 106 1.12 4.97 -17.55
C THR A 106 0.87 4.38 -16.17
N ALA A 107 1.94 3.92 -15.52
CA ALA A 107 1.87 3.38 -14.17
C ALA A 107 1.28 4.40 -13.17
N THR A 108 1.62 5.68 -13.35
CA THR A 108 1.10 6.78 -12.53
C THR A 108 -0.41 6.92 -12.67
N MET A 109 -0.96 6.80 -13.89
CA MET A 109 -2.42 6.88 -14.09
C MET A 109 -3.15 5.76 -13.35
N ILE A 110 -2.62 4.54 -13.39
CA ILE A 110 -3.18 3.38 -12.68
C ILE A 110 -3.08 3.60 -11.17
N ARG A 111 -1.89 3.99 -10.67
CA ARG A 111 -1.66 4.26 -9.24
C ARG A 111 -2.56 5.37 -8.70
N THR A 112 -2.82 6.42 -9.48
CA THR A 112 -3.73 7.49 -9.06
C THR A 112 -5.13 6.92 -8.77
N VAL A 113 -5.64 6.04 -9.63
CA VAL A 113 -6.95 5.39 -9.43
C VAL A 113 -6.93 4.50 -8.19
N THR A 114 -5.96 3.59 -8.09
CA THR A 114 -5.90 2.63 -6.96
C THR A 114 -5.68 3.32 -5.62
N TYR A 115 -4.85 4.37 -5.58
CA TYR A 115 -4.58 5.11 -4.36
C TYR A 115 -5.80 5.92 -3.93
N ASP A 116 -6.55 6.50 -4.87
CA ASP A 116 -7.78 7.20 -4.55
C ASP A 116 -8.86 6.26 -4.02
N LEU A 117 -9.02 5.06 -4.60
CA LEU A 117 -9.93 4.04 -4.07
C LEU A 117 -9.62 3.67 -2.62
N LEU A 118 -8.34 3.47 -2.29
CA LEU A 118 -7.93 3.17 -0.92
C LEU A 118 -8.20 4.36 0.02
N ARG A 119 -7.86 5.59 -0.39
CA ARG A 119 -8.08 6.79 0.42
C ARG A 119 -9.55 7.06 0.66
N GLU A 120 -10.40 6.82 -0.33
CA GLU A 120 -11.86 6.92 -0.19
C GLU A 120 -12.37 5.93 0.84
N GLU A 121 -11.94 4.68 0.78
CA GLU A 121 -12.38 3.66 1.73
C GLU A 121 -11.85 3.91 3.14
N VAL A 122 -10.60 4.37 3.29
CA VAL A 122 -10.05 4.81 4.58
C VAL A 122 -10.85 5.99 5.13
N GLY A 123 -11.15 6.99 4.28
CA GLY A 123 -11.96 8.15 4.65
C GLY A 123 -13.33 7.74 5.16
N ARG A 124 -14.02 6.86 4.40
CA ARG A 124 -15.32 6.30 4.78
C ARG A 124 -15.28 5.53 6.10
N CYS A 125 -14.29 4.65 6.28
CA CYS A 125 -14.17 3.83 7.49
C CYS A 125 -13.78 4.65 8.74
N CYS A 126 -13.01 5.72 8.57
CA CYS A 126 -12.48 6.52 9.67
C CYS A 126 -13.26 7.81 9.92
N GLY A 127 -14.28 8.13 9.11
CA GLY A 127 -15.08 9.34 9.21
C GLY A 127 -14.30 10.62 8.88
N ILE A 128 -13.39 10.56 7.90
CA ILE A 128 -12.53 11.68 7.48
C ILE A 128 -12.58 11.87 5.96
N SER A 129 -12.15 13.04 5.46
CA SER A 129 -12.09 13.28 4.00
C SER A 129 -11.04 12.41 3.31
N LYS A 130 -11.12 12.28 1.98
CA LYS A 130 -10.12 11.57 1.17
C LYS A 130 -8.72 12.17 1.33
N GLU A 131 -8.64 13.50 1.39
CA GLU A 131 -7.40 14.25 1.56
C GLU A 131 -6.81 14.00 2.95
N ALA A 132 -7.65 14.05 3.99
CA ALA A 132 -7.26 13.74 5.36
C ALA A 132 -6.81 12.26 5.49
N ALA A 133 -7.47 11.34 4.79
CA ALA A 133 -7.03 9.95 4.71
C ALA A 133 -5.65 9.84 4.08
N GLY A 134 -5.39 10.51 2.95
CA GLY A 134 -4.07 10.55 2.33
C GLY A 134 -2.96 11.05 3.26
N LEU A 135 -3.24 12.12 4.02
CA LEU A 135 -2.32 12.64 5.04
C LEU A 135 -2.12 11.66 6.20
N ALA A 136 -3.16 10.98 6.66
CA ALA A 136 -3.06 10.04 7.76
C ALA A 136 -2.23 8.80 7.39
N ILE A 137 -2.39 8.28 6.16
CA ILE A 137 -1.61 7.16 5.63
C ILE A 137 -0.12 7.46 5.70
N GLY A 138 0.31 8.62 5.18
CA GLY A 138 1.72 9.00 5.15
C GLY A 138 2.25 9.50 6.50
N ASN A 139 1.57 10.46 7.13
CA ASN A 139 2.15 11.22 8.23
C ASN A 139 1.91 10.60 9.60
N GLN A 140 0.82 9.85 9.77
CA GLN A 140 0.48 9.23 11.07
C GLN A 140 0.89 7.75 11.11
N LEU A 141 0.67 7.02 10.01
CA LEU A 141 0.95 5.59 9.93
C LEU A 141 2.32 5.25 9.34
N ASP A 142 3.01 6.20 8.68
CA ASP A 142 4.21 5.93 7.88
C ASP A 142 4.02 4.74 6.93
N CYS A 143 2.90 4.75 6.21
CA CYS A 143 2.49 3.70 5.30
C CYS A 143 2.39 4.20 3.86
N ALA A 144 2.36 3.25 2.93
CA ALA A 144 2.01 3.47 1.53
C ALA A 144 0.85 2.55 1.11
N PRO A 145 0.01 2.98 0.16
CA PRO A 145 -0.86 2.07 -0.55
C PRO A 145 -0.04 0.98 -1.25
N HIS A 146 -0.51 -0.25 -1.20
CA HIS A 146 0.12 -1.41 -1.80
C HIS A 146 -0.91 -2.18 -2.62
N GLU A 147 -0.68 -2.29 -3.93
CA GLU A 147 -1.47 -3.18 -4.80
C GLU A 147 -0.85 -4.58 -4.85
N ASP A 148 -1.58 -5.54 -4.29
CA ASP A 148 -1.20 -6.94 -4.23
C ASP A 148 -1.68 -7.69 -5.49
N ILE A 149 -0.92 -8.71 -5.90
CA ILE A 149 -1.25 -9.54 -7.08
C ILE A 149 -2.58 -10.29 -6.94
N SER A 150 -3.05 -10.53 -5.71
CA SER A 150 -4.35 -11.14 -5.42
C SER A 150 -5.56 -10.25 -5.78
N GLY A 151 -5.32 -9.04 -6.30
CA GLY A 151 -6.37 -8.13 -6.74
C GLY A 151 -6.95 -7.27 -5.61
N TYR A 152 -6.11 -6.91 -4.63
CA TYR A 152 -6.49 -6.07 -3.51
C TYR A 152 -5.48 -4.95 -3.26
N ILE A 153 -5.96 -3.88 -2.61
CA ILE A 153 -5.22 -2.70 -2.22
C ILE A 153 -5.38 -2.54 -0.72
N PHE A 154 -4.28 -2.35 -0.01
CA PHE A 154 -4.26 -2.07 1.43
C PHE A 154 -3.02 -1.23 1.78
N MET A 155 -2.94 -0.75 3.02
CA MET A 155 -1.75 -0.02 3.48
C MET A 155 -0.68 -0.98 3.97
N VAL A 156 0.58 -0.66 3.68
CA VAL A 156 1.77 -1.38 4.17
C VAL A 156 2.78 -0.38 4.74
N PRO A 157 3.47 -0.68 5.84
CA PRO A 157 4.50 0.19 6.40
C PRO A 157 5.64 0.46 5.41
N ASN A 158 6.07 1.72 5.31
CA ASN A 158 7.09 2.14 4.34
C ASN A 158 8.42 1.40 4.48
N TRP A 159 8.80 1.01 5.71
CA TRP A 159 10.04 0.26 5.96
C TRP A 159 10.09 -1.06 5.20
N ALA A 160 8.93 -1.66 4.87
CA ALA A 160 8.86 -2.95 4.20
C ALA A 160 9.11 -2.85 2.68
N HIS A 161 8.86 -1.68 2.06
CA HIS A 161 8.94 -1.51 0.61
C HIS A 161 10.37 -1.48 0.04
N LYS A 162 11.41 -1.37 0.89
CA LYS A 162 12.82 -1.31 0.43
C LYS A 162 13.31 -2.62 -0.18
N TRP A 163 12.89 -3.74 0.37
CA TRP A 163 13.54 -5.03 0.10
C TRP A 163 12.86 -5.84 -1.01
N PHE A 164 11.69 -5.41 -1.46
CA PHE A 164 10.84 -6.28 -2.27
C PHE A 164 10.16 -5.47 -3.39
N ARG A 165 10.78 -5.53 -4.57
CA ARG A 165 10.17 -5.12 -5.83
C ARG A 165 9.37 -6.31 -6.36
N HIS A 166 8.13 -6.08 -6.76
CA HIS A 166 7.26 -7.08 -7.37
C HIS A 166 6.63 -6.55 -8.65
N ASP A 167 6.44 -7.42 -9.65
CA ASP A 167 5.64 -7.14 -10.84
C ASP A 167 4.16 -7.35 -10.52
N GLY A 168 3.60 -6.42 -9.73
CA GLY A 168 2.24 -6.52 -9.22
C GLY A 168 1.15 -6.11 -10.20
N TYR A 169 -0.05 -5.89 -9.65
CA TYR A 169 -1.26 -5.43 -10.34
C TYR A 169 -1.01 -4.34 -11.40
N VAL A 170 -0.17 -3.35 -11.10
CA VAL A 170 0.14 -2.24 -12.02
C VAL A 170 0.86 -2.72 -13.29
N SER A 171 1.82 -3.65 -13.17
CA SER A 171 2.53 -4.22 -14.32
C SER A 171 1.57 -5.00 -15.21
N GLN A 172 0.65 -5.77 -14.62
CA GLN A 172 -0.40 -6.49 -15.36
C GLN A 172 -1.33 -5.51 -16.09
N MET A 173 -1.83 -4.48 -15.42
CA MET A 173 -2.70 -3.47 -16.03
C MET A 173 -2.01 -2.73 -17.18
N LEU A 174 -0.73 -2.41 -17.04
CA LEU A 174 0.04 -1.78 -18.12
C LEU A 174 0.10 -2.65 -19.37
N LYS A 175 0.36 -3.95 -19.20
CA LYS A 175 0.40 -4.90 -20.31
C LYS A 175 -0.94 -4.96 -21.04
N GLU A 176 -2.03 -5.09 -20.29
CA GLU A 176 -3.38 -5.24 -20.86
C GLU A 176 -3.90 -3.94 -21.49
N LEU A 177 -3.60 -2.79 -20.91
CA LEU A 177 -4.11 -1.49 -21.38
C LEU A 177 -3.24 -0.85 -22.46
N SER A 178 -1.98 -1.26 -22.58
CA SER A 178 -1.03 -0.71 -23.57
C SER A 178 -0.79 -1.64 -24.76
N SER A 179 -1.28 -2.90 -24.72
CA SER A 179 -1.26 -3.77 -25.90
C SER A 179 -2.13 -3.17 -27.01
N LYS A 180 -1.54 -3.03 -28.21
CA LYS A 180 -2.31 -2.89 -29.45
C LYS A 180 -2.79 -4.29 -29.82
N PHE A 181 -4.08 -4.42 -30.13
CA PHE A 181 -4.64 -5.67 -30.67
C PHE A 181 -3.92 -6.06 -31.97
#